data_AF-A0A6L3YW32-F1
#
_entry.id   AF-A0A6L3YW32-F1
#
_cell.length_a   1.000
_cell.length_b   1.000
_cell.length_c   1.000
_cell.angle_alpha   90.00
_cell.angle_beta   90.00
_cell.angle_gamma   90.00
#
_symmetry.space_group_name_H-M   'P 1'
#
loop_
_entity.id
_entity.type
_entity.pdbx_description
1 polymer ?
#
loop_
_entity_poly.entity_id
_entity_poly.type
_entity_poly.pdbx_seq_one_letter_code
_entity_poly.pdbx_strand_id
1 'polypeptide(L)'
;MTKHTLHYPIEINGSTLSSVTIRRPKGGDMVVIGDDVAHLMRFYSSNAKAAQEINNAQIAAELAGSEPDFEKIAANMTPPDSRVFSAMVAIVGRLTGIGEAAEELDVADLQDIAAKALNTGEAPGRGAATNGDKQ
;
A
#
# COMPACT_ATOMS: atom_id res chain seq x y z
N MET A 1 -3.01 12.57 8.14
CA MET A 1 -3.74 11.97 7.01
C MET A 1 -2.94 12.27 5.76
N THR A 2 -2.83 11.34 4.83
CA THR A 2 -1.99 11.47 3.63
C THR A 2 -2.90 11.61 2.42
N LYS A 3 -2.77 12.70 1.64
CA LYS A 3 -3.54 12.88 0.41
C LYS A 3 -2.87 12.15 -0.74
N HIS A 4 -3.66 11.52 -1.61
CA HIS A 4 -3.21 10.92 -2.86
C HIS A 4 -4.11 11.39 -4.01
N THR A 5 -3.50 12.01 -5.02
CA THR A 5 -4.18 12.35 -6.28
C THR A 5 -4.23 11.10 -7.15
N LEU A 6 -5.41 10.79 -7.69
CA LEU A 6 -5.59 9.65 -8.58
C LEU A 6 -5.02 9.99 -9.96
N HIS A 7 -4.31 9.06 -10.56
CA HIS A 7 -3.89 9.15 -11.96
C HIS A 7 -5.11 9.07 -12.88
N TYR A 8 -6.06 8.21 -12.54
CA TYR A 8 -7.32 8.04 -13.27
C TYR A 8 -8.50 8.33 -12.32
N PRO A 9 -9.17 9.50 -12.45
CA PRO A 9 -10.34 9.82 -11.64
C PRO A 9 -11.47 8.81 -11.87
N ILE A 10 -12.22 8.52 -10.80
CA ILE A 10 -13.37 7.60 -10.81
C ILE A 10 -14.67 8.34 -10.52
N GLU A 11 -15.82 7.77 -10.86
CA GLU A 11 -17.13 8.33 -10.50
C GLU A 11 -17.75 7.59 -9.32
N ILE A 12 -18.19 8.34 -8.30
CA ILE A 12 -18.89 7.80 -7.14
C ILE A 12 -20.18 8.61 -6.96
N ASN A 13 -21.34 7.95 -7.05
CA ASN A 13 -22.65 8.59 -6.89
C ASN A 13 -22.84 9.83 -7.78
N GLY A 14 -22.35 9.77 -9.03
CA GLY A 14 -22.42 10.88 -10.00
C GLY A 14 -21.47 12.06 -9.72
N SER A 15 -20.53 11.89 -8.78
CA SER A 15 -19.46 12.86 -8.52
C SER A 15 -18.11 12.29 -8.91
N THR A 16 -17.31 13.06 -9.66
CA THR A 16 -15.93 12.68 -9.99
C THR A 16 -15.03 12.80 -8.77
N LEU A 17 -14.40 11.70 -8.39
CA LEU A 17 -13.38 11.64 -7.37
C LEU A 17 -12.00 11.63 -8.06
N SER A 18 -11.23 12.70 -7.85
CA SER A 18 -9.88 12.86 -8.42
C SER A 18 -8.76 12.71 -7.38
N SER A 19 -9.11 12.56 -6.09
CA SER A 19 -8.14 12.33 -5.02
C SER A 19 -8.79 11.71 -3.80
N VAL A 20 -8.02 10.91 -3.07
CA VAL A 20 -8.41 10.29 -1.80
C VAL A 20 -7.54 10.79 -0.66
N THR A 21 -8.08 10.71 0.55
CA THR A 21 -7.32 10.95 1.78
C THR A 21 -7.20 9.66 2.56
N ILE A 22 -5.97 9.21 2.76
CA ILE A 22 -5.64 8.00 3.51
C ILE A 22 -5.52 8.39 4.99
N ARG A 23 -6.39 7.83 5.82
CA ARG A 23 -6.30 8.01 7.28
C ARG A 23 -5.46 6.91 7.91
N ARG A 24 -4.94 7.18 9.11
CA ARG A 24 -4.27 6.15 9.91
C ARG A 24 -5.27 5.05 10.32
N PRO A 25 -4.84 3.78 10.27
CA PRO A 25 -5.66 2.68 10.80
C PRO A 25 -5.85 2.83 12.31
N LYS A 26 -7.05 2.49 12.78
CA LYS A 26 -7.41 2.34 14.19
C LYS A 26 -7.57 0.85 14.52
N GLY A 27 -7.62 0.51 15.82
CA GLY A 27 -7.83 -0.88 16.25
C GLY A 27 -9.06 -1.54 15.61
N GLY A 28 -10.18 -0.82 15.51
CA GLY A 28 -11.39 -1.33 14.84
C GLY A 28 -11.24 -1.54 13.34
N ASP A 29 -10.27 -0.91 12.67
CA ASP A 29 -9.96 -1.24 11.28
C ASP A 29 -9.19 -2.55 11.21
N MET A 30 -8.21 -2.76 12.10
CA MET A 30 -7.41 -3.99 12.11
C MET A 30 -8.24 -5.23 12.45
N VAL A 31 -9.37 -5.08 13.17
CA VAL A 31 -10.34 -6.17 13.35
C VAL A 31 -11.04 -6.53 12.03
N VAL A 32 -11.29 -5.56 11.16
CA VAL A 32 -12.04 -5.74 9.91
C VAL A 32 -11.13 -6.18 8.76
N ILE A 33 -9.96 -5.56 8.61
CA ILE A 33 -9.03 -5.78 7.48
C ILE A 33 -7.73 -6.48 7.92
N GLY A 34 -7.66 -7.03 9.13
CA GLY A 34 -6.43 -7.59 9.69
C GLY A 34 -5.83 -8.73 8.87
N ASP A 35 -6.68 -9.64 8.39
CA ASP A 35 -6.25 -10.76 7.55
C ASP A 35 -5.74 -10.29 6.17
N ASP A 36 -6.39 -9.27 5.61
CA ASP A 36 -5.98 -8.66 4.35
C ASP A 36 -4.64 -7.94 4.50
N VAL A 37 -4.44 -7.21 5.59
CA VAL A 37 -3.15 -6.60 5.95
C VAL A 37 -2.07 -7.67 6.07
N ALA A 38 -2.33 -8.76 6.79
CA ALA A 38 -1.37 -9.84 6.95
C ALA A 38 -1.01 -10.51 5.61
N HIS A 39 -2.00 -10.72 4.75
CA HIS A 39 -1.78 -11.29 3.42
C HIS A 39 -0.92 -10.37 2.54
N LEU A 40 -1.27 -9.08 2.49
CA LEU A 40 -0.53 -8.09 1.71
C LEU A 40 0.90 -7.89 2.23
N MET A 41 1.10 -7.91 3.55
CA MET A 41 2.44 -7.84 4.15
C MET A 41 3.29 -9.08 3.82
N ARG A 42 2.70 -10.28 3.78
CA ARG A 42 3.44 -11.49 3.35
C ARG A 42 3.88 -11.38 1.90
N PHE A 43 3.01 -10.89 1.02
CA PHE A 43 3.33 -10.64 -0.38
C PHE A 43 4.49 -9.63 -0.54
N TYR A 44 4.45 -8.51 0.17
CA TYR A 44 5.57 -7.56 0.13
C TYR A 44 6.84 -8.14 0.73
N SER A 45 6.74 -8.90 1.81
CA SER A 45 7.90 -9.55 2.44
C SER A 45 8.54 -10.59 1.53
N SER A 46 7.76 -11.38 0.77
CA SER A 46 8.31 -12.37 -0.17
C SER A 46 9.03 -11.69 -1.34
N ASN A 47 8.61 -10.48 -1.71
CA ASN A 47 9.18 -9.71 -2.81
C ASN A 47 10.27 -8.70 -2.37
N ALA A 48 10.45 -8.46 -1.07
CA ALA A 48 11.35 -7.43 -0.55
C ALA A 48 12.80 -7.59 -1.02
N LYS A 49 13.30 -8.84 -1.06
CA LYS A 49 14.67 -9.12 -1.52
C LYS A 49 14.84 -8.80 -3.01
N ALA A 50 13.92 -9.26 -3.85
CA ALA A 50 13.95 -8.98 -5.28
C ALA A 50 13.82 -7.47 -5.57
N ALA A 51 12.96 -6.76 -4.82
CA ALA A 51 12.84 -5.30 -4.92
C ALA A 51 14.14 -4.58 -4.53
N GLN A 52 14.86 -5.06 -3.51
CA GLN A 52 16.17 -4.54 -3.15
C GLN A 52 17.22 -4.82 -4.23
N GLU A 53 17.19 -6.01 -4.84
CA GLU A 53 18.07 -6.36 -5.97
C GLU A 53 17.82 -5.47 -7.19
N ILE A 54 16.56 -5.15 -7.51
CA ILE A 54 16.19 -4.18 -8.56
C ILE A 54 16.82 -2.82 -8.28
N ASN A 55 16.68 -2.30 -7.06
CA ASN A 55 17.23 -1.00 -6.67
C ASN A 55 18.76 -0.98 -6.82
N ASN A 56 19.43 -2.01 -6.28
CA ASN A 56 20.88 -2.13 -6.38
C ASN A 56 21.36 -2.23 -7.83
N ALA A 57 20.65 -2.99 -8.68
CA ALA A 57 20.97 -3.12 -10.10
C ALA A 57 20.81 -1.79 -10.85
N GLN A 58 19.79 -1.01 -10.52
CA GLN A 58 19.56 0.29 -11.12
C GLN A 58 20.65 1.31 -10.76
N ILE A 59 21.07 1.35 -9.50
CA ILE A 59 22.20 2.19 -9.05
C ILE A 59 23.50 1.78 -9.76
N ALA A 60 23.77 0.47 -9.84
CA ALA A 60 24.97 -0.04 -10.49
C ALA A 60 24.99 0.28 -12.00
N ALA A 61 23.84 0.17 -12.65
CA ALA A 61 23.66 0.48 -14.07
C ALA A 61 23.87 1.97 -14.38
N GLU A 62 23.36 2.86 -13.52
CA GLU A 62 23.57 4.30 -13.61
C GLU A 62 25.07 4.65 -13.51
N LEU A 63 25.78 4.02 -12.57
CA LEU A 63 27.23 4.20 -12.40
C LEU A 63 28.06 3.64 -13.57
N ALA A 64 27.60 2.54 -14.18
CA ALA A 64 28.31 1.85 -15.25
C ALA A 64 27.93 2.33 -16.66
N GLY A 65 26.89 3.16 -16.80
CA GLY A 65 26.35 3.57 -18.10
C GLY A 65 25.76 2.41 -18.91
N SER A 66 25.13 1.45 -18.22
CA SER A 66 24.54 0.24 -18.82
C SER A 66 23.06 0.11 -18.45
N GLU A 67 22.34 -0.85 -19.02
CA GLU A 67 20.96 -1.17 -18.64
C GLU A 67 20.90 -2.36 -17.66
N PRO A 68 20.07 -2.31 -16.61
CA PRO A 68 19.84 -3.45 -15.73
C PRO A 68 19.12 -4.59 -16.46
N ASP A 69 19.52 -5.83 -16.17
CA ASP A 69 18.73 -7.03 -16.55
C ASP A 69 17.59 -7.22 -15.54
N PHE A 70 16.52 -6.43 -15.70
CA PHE A 70 15.34 -6.51 -14.84
C PHE A 70 14.57 -7.81 -15.01
N GLU A 71 14.63 -8.45 -16.17
CA GLU A 71 13.89 -9.68 -16.46
C GLU A 71 14.36 -10.82 -15.56
N LYS A 72 15.68 -10.96 -15.38
CA LYS A 72 16.26 -11.94 -14.47
C LYS A 72 15.89 -11.73 -13.01
N ILE A 73 15.78 -10.47 -12.57
CA ILE A 73 15.42 -10.15 -11.18
C ILE A 73 13.90 -10.36 -10.97
N ALA A 74 13.09 -9.94 -11.95
CA ALA A 74 11.64 -10.11 -11.94
C ALA A 74 11.22 -11.59 -11.91
N ALA A 75 12.00 -12.50 -12.50
CA ALA A 75 11.76 -13.94 -12.44
C ALA A 75 11.75 -14.52 -11.00
N ASN A 76 12.37 -13.82 -10.05
CA ASN A 76 12.37 -14.22 -8.63
C ASN A 76 11.23 -13.55 -7.83
N MET A 77 10.43 -12.68 -8.46
CA MET A 77 9.29 -12.05 -7.82
C MET A 77 8.07 -12.96 -7.85
N THR A 78 7.34 -12.98 -6.74
CA THR A 78 6.00 -13.55 -6.69
C THR A 78 5.03 -12.54 -7.32
N PRO A 79 4.31 -12.90 -8.40
CA PRO A 79 3.32 -12.01 -8.98
C PRO A 79 2.12 -11.84 -8.02
N PRO A 80 1.43 -10.69 -8.04
CA PRO A 80 0.19 -10.53 -7.29
C PRO A 80 -0.88 -11.46 -7.86
N ASP A 81 -1.59 -12.16 -6.97
CA ASP A 81 -2.77 -12.95 -7.31
C ASP A 81 -4.07 -12.18 -6.99
N SER A 82 -5.22 -12.80 -7.25
CA SER A 82 -6.51 -12.18 -6.96
C SER A 82 -6.69 -11.86 -5.47
N ARG A 83 -6.10 -12.64 -4.56
CA ARG A 83 -6.21 -12.42 -3.11
C ARG A 83 -5.39 -11.19 -2.69
N VAL A 84 -4.24 -10.96 -3.31
CA VAL A 84 -3.45 -9.73 -3.13
C VAL A 84 -4.26 -8.51 -3.56
N PHE A 85 -4.91 -8.56 -4.73
CA PHE A 85 -5.73 -7.44 -5.20
C PHE A 85 -6.97 -7.21 -4.32
N SER A 86 -7.68 -8.27 -3.91
CA SER A 86 -8.80 -8.15 -2.97
C SER A 86 -8.36 -7.53 -1.64
N ALA A 87 -7.18 -7.89 -1.14
CA ALA A 87 -6.62 -7.31 0.07
C ALA A 87 -6.32 -5.80 -0.10
N MET A 88 -5.75 -5.40 -1.24
CA MET A 88 -5.54 -3.99 -1.56
C MET A 88 -6.86 -3.21 -1.56
N VAL A 89 -7.89 -3.72 -2.26
CA VAL A 89 -9.22 -3.09 -2.31
C VAL A 89 -9.81 -2.92 -0.92
N ALA A 90 -9.79 -3.96 -0.09
CA ALA A 90 -10.34 -3.90 1.27
C ALA A 90 -9.63 -2.85 2.14
N ILE A 91 -8.29 -2.82 2.09
CA ILE A 91 -7.47 -1.87 2.84
C ILE A 91 -7.73 -0.44 2.34
N VAL A 92 -7.72 -0.23 1.03
CA VAL A 92 -7.93 1.10 0.41
C VAL A 92 -9.34 1.60 0.69
N GLY A 93 -10.37 0.79 0.45
CA GLY A 93 -11.76 1.14 0.69
C GLY A 93 -11.98 1.56 2.15
N ARG A 94 -11.38 0.83 3.10
CA ARG A 94 -11.52 1.11 4.54
C ARG A 94 -10.78 2.36 4.99
N LEU A 95 -9.56 2.58 4.50
CA LEU A 95 -8.67 3.64 4.98
C LEU A 95 -8.79 4.94 4.20
N THR A 96 -9.42 4.93 3.04
CA THR A 96 -9.82 6.15 2.32
C THR A 96 -11.27 6.52 2.57
N GLY A 97 -12.10 5.55 2.98
CA GLY A 97 -13.53 5.75 3.21
C GLY A 97 -14.39 5.66 1.95
N ILE A 98 -13.81 5.24 0.81
CA ILE A 98 -14.56 5.07 -0.45
C ILE A 98 -15.25 3.70 -0.54
N GLY A 99 -14.98 2.78 0.40
CA GLY A 99 -15.64 1.47 0.45
C GLY A 99 -15.36 0.63 -0.80
N GLU A 100 -16.42 0.03 -1.36
CA GLU A 100 -16.37 -0.82 -2.56
C GLU A 100 -15.96 -0.06 -3.82
N ALA A 101 -16.09 1.28 -3.86
CA ALA A 101 -15.62 2.08 -4.99
C ALA A 101 -14.09 2.00 -5.19
N ALA A 102 -13.34 1.40 -4.26
CA ALA A 102 -11.94 1.06 -4.43
C ALA A 102 -11.70 0.04 -5.56
N GLU A 103 -12.70 -0.73 -5.96
CA GLU A 103 -12.63 -1.71 -7.08
C GLU A 103 -12.50 -1.01 -8.45
N GLU A 104 -12.98 0.23 -8.56
CA GLU A 104 -12.92 1.03 -9.78
C GLU A 104 -11.59 1.77 -9.97
N LEU A 105 -10.70 1.71 -8.96
CA LEU A 105 -9.40 2.35 -9.04
C LEU A 105 -8.52 1.64 -10.07
N ASP A 106 -7.75 2.42 -10.82
CA ASP A 106 -6.67 1.87 -11.62
C ASP A 106 -5.68 1.10 -10.75
N VAL A 107 -5.08 0.05 -11.31
CA VAL A 107 -4.18 -0.85 -10.59
C VAL A 107 -2.98 -0.09 -9.99
N ALA A 108 -2.45 0.91 -10.70
CA ALA A 108 -1.34 1.70 -10.19
C ALA A 108 -1.74 2.53 -8.96
N ASP A 109 -2.88 3.23 -9.03
CA ASP A 109 -3.43 3.98 -7.90
C ASP A 109 -3.72 3.06 -6.71
N LEU A 110 -4.33 1.90 -6.95
CA LEU A 110 -4.66 0.92 -5.93
C LEU A 110 -3.40 0.43 -5.17
N GLN A 111 -2.35 0.06 -5.89
CA GLN A 111 -1.08 -0.38 -5.32
C GLN A 111 -0.41 0.73 -4.49
N ASP A 112 -0.38 1.94 -5.04
CA ASP A 112 0.21 3.11 -4.40
C ASP A 112 -0.47 3.47 -3.08
N ILE A 113 -1.81 3.49 -3.08
CA ILE A 113 -2.60 3.81 -1.89
C ILE A 113 -2.43 2.70 -0.85
N ALA A 114 -2.48 1.42 -1.25
CA ALA A 114 -2.31 0.29 -0.34
C ALA A 114 -0.93 0.29 0.34
N ALA A 115 0.14 0.56 -0.42
CA ALA A 115 1.50 0.69 0.13
C ALA A 115 1.60 1.86 1.12
N LYS A 116 1.07 3.04 0.75
CA LYS A 116 1.05 4.22 1.63
C LYS A 116 0.25 3.96 2.91
N ALA A 117 -0.88 3.27 2.79
CA ALA A 117 -1.75 2.93 3.91
C ALA A 117 -1.02 2.10 4.98
N LEU A 118 -0.25 1.08 4.56
CA LEU A 118 0.53 0.25 5.47
C LEU A 118 1.73 1.00 6.08
N ASN A 119 2.35 1.91 5.32
CA ASN A 119 3.48 2.72 5.81
C ASN A 119 3.07 3.83 6.79
N THR A 120 1.78 4.17 6.91
CA THR A 120 1.32 5.17 7.89
C THR A 120 1.48 4.73 9.36
N GLY A 121 1.92 3.49 9.60
CA GLY A 121 2.12 2.86 10.91
C GLY A 121 3.50 3.04 11.55
N GLU A 122 4.52 3.57 10.86
CA GLU A 122 5.77 3.94 11.54
C GLU A 122 5.49 5.06 12.54
N ALA A 123 5.78 4.81 13.82
CA ALA A 123 5.52 5.74 14.91
C ALA A 123 6.75 6.63 15.15
N PRO A 124 6.72 7.94 14.84
CA PRO A 124 7.59 8.89 15.52
C PRO A 124 7.01 9.11 16.91
N GLY A 125 7.71 8.63 17.93
CA GLY A 125 7.44 8.97 19.33
C GLY A 125 6.15 8.39 19.88
N ARG A 126 6.22 7.17 20.43
CA ARG A 126 5.28 6.69 21.43
C ARG A 126 5.48 7.55 22.69
N GLY A 127 4.89 8.75 22.71
CA GLY A 127 4.59 9.44 23.96
C GLY A 127 3.79 8.47 24.81
N ALA A 128 4.22 8.28 26.06
CA ALA A 128 3.63 7.31 26.97
C ALA A 128 2.10 7.45 26.96
N ALA A 129 1.41 6.36 26.66
CA ALA A 129 -0.02 6.29 26.91
C ALA A 129 -0.22 6.41 28.42
N THR A 130 -0.70 7.56 28.88
CA THR A 130 -1.27 7.68 30.22
C THR A 130 -2.61 6.95 30.18
N ASN A 131 -2.60 5.68 30.57
CA ASN A 131 -3.82 5.03 31.02
C ASN A 131 -4.35 5.85 32.20
N GLY A 132 -5.62 6.21 32.16
CA GLY A 132 -6.30 7.08 33.12
C GLY A 132 -6.51 6.47 34.50
N ASP A 133 -5.53 5.77 35.07
CA ASP A 133 -5.56 5.30 36.45
C ASP A 133 -4.95 6.35 37.37
N LYS A 134 -5.72 7.41 37.62
CA LYS A 134 -5.68 8.19 38.86
C LYS A 134 -7.11 8.61 39.22
N GLN A 135 -7.84 7.73 39.88
CA GLN A 135 -8.77 8.10 40.94
C GLN A 135 -8.09 7.78 42.28
#